data_AF-A0A836Q573-F1
#
_entry.id   AF-A0A836Q573-F1
#
_cell.length_a   1.000
_cell.length_b   1.000
_cell.length_c   1.000
_cell.angle_alpha   90.00
_cell.angle_beta   90.00
_cell.angle_gamma   90.00
#
_symmetry.space_group_name_H-M   'P 1'
#
loop_
_entity.id
_entity.type
_entity.pdbx_description
1 polymer ?
#
loop_
_entity_poly.entity_id
_entity_poly.type
_entity_poly.pdbx_seq_one_letter_code
_entity_poly.pdbx_strand_id
1 'polypeptide(L)'
;MPETKDDRWFSKLAAAAKDLIPSPIPSDKKVENALEKLKESREKALNHITQSIASEKVAMMKIADHMESAKRWEVRAQMATEQGNQTLAEEALKRKAQCVESVREWHRHVPSTRQQNIELTAKLQGFNVIVHRIIVLRDLLRSIKSKTELSESLSSTIKSLVAEFPDFSKDNERLMQEFNLLLEVADQRLCKLEQQVSHRVQSVINAGEKGSYIVELATQSCQASTSHTLKKLEEDLIKWRAEEARTDPQEDEDAYWRARQFYWATEKSVEYMKRSLEAINQIKLKSIGVDDIDSDGSS
;
A
#
# COMPACT_ATOMS: atom_id res chain seq x y z
N MET A 1 -36.69 -3.00 -40.53
CA MET A 1 -35.66 -1.96 -40.69
C MET A 1 -34.45 -2.62 -41.34
N PRO A 2 -33.91 -2.08 -42.44
CA PRO A 2 -32.73 -2.64 -43.09
C PRO A 2 -31.49 -2.29 -42.28
N GLU A 3 -30.72 -3.30 -41.88
CA GLU A 3 -29.37 -3.13 -41.31
C GLU A 3 -28.52 -2.31 -42.29
N THR A 4 -28.13 -1.11 -41.88
CA THR A 4 -27.29 -0.23 -42.69
C THR A 4 -25.89 -0.83 -42.84
N LYS A 5 -25.30 -0.71 -44.04
CA LYS A 5 -23.94 -1.21 -44.37
C LYS A 5 -22.86 -0.74 -43.38
N ASP A 6 -23.11 0.30 -42.60
CA ASP A 6 -22.21 0.87 -41.60
C ASP A 6 -22.04 0.01 -40.34
N ASP A 7 -22.98 -0.88 -40.01
CA ASP A 7 -22.82 -1.76 -38.82
C ASP A 7 -21.83 -2.90 -39.07
N ARG A 8 -21.55 -3.23 -40.34
CA ARG A 8 -20.63 -4.32 -40.72
C ARG A 8 -19.17 -3.99 -40.43
N TRP A 9 -18.74 -2.73 -40.59
CA TRP A 9 -17.34 -2.38 -40.30
C TRP A 9 -17.11 -2.27 -38.80
N PHE A 10 -18.04 -1.68 -38.04
CA PHE A 10 -18.00 -1.69 -36.58
C PHE A 10 -18.02 -3.10 -36.00
N SER A 11 -18.86 -4.00 -36.53
CA SER A 11 -18.89 -5.40 -36.11
C SER A 11 -17.60 -6.15 -36.46
N LYS A 12 -16.99 -5.86 -37.61
CA LYS A 12 -15.67 -6.40 -37.98
C LYS A 12 -14.55 -5.84 -37.10
N LEU A 13 -14.63 -4.58 -36.72
CA LEU A 13 -13.65 -3.91 -35.87
C LEU A 13 -13.79 -4.36 -34.41
N ALA A 14 -15.01 -4.57 -33.94
CA ALA A 14 -15.32 -5.19 -32.66
C ALA A 14 -14.89 -6.67 -32.64
N ALA A 15 -15.09 -7.42 -33.73
CA ALA A 15 -14.59 -8.79 -33.86
C ALA A 15 -13.05 -8.84 -33.89
N ALA A 16 -12.39 -7.95 -34.64
CA ALA A 16 -10.93 -7.83 -34.66
C ALA A 16 -10.38 -7.38 -33.31
N ALA A 17 -11.05 -6.45 -32.62
CA ALA A 17 -10.72 -6.06 -31.25
C ALA A 17 -10.92 -7.22 -30.26
N LYS A 18 -11.94 -8.04 -30.45
CA LYS A 18 -12.20 -9.23 -29.65
C LYS A 18 -11.19 -10.36 -29.92
N ASP A 19 -10.66 -10.46 -31.14
CA ASP A 19 -9.55 -11.36 -31.49
C ASP A 19 -8.19 -10.84 -30.97
N LEU A 20 -8.07 -9.53 -30.75
CA LEU A 20 -6.94 -8.89 -30.08
C LEU A 20 -7.00 -9.06 -28.56
N ILE A 21 -8.19 -9.19 -27.96
CA ILE A 21 -8.37 -9.48 -26.53
C ILE A 21 -8.18 -10.99 -26.33
N PRO A 22 -7.08 -11.45 -25.69
CA PRO A 22 -6.91 -12.88 -25.40
C PRO A 22 -8.10 -13.38 -24.55
N SER A 23 -8.77 -14.45 -25.02
CA SER A 23 -9.77 -15.15 -24.22
C SER A 23 -9.18 -15.51 -22.84
N PRO A 24 -9.90 -15.29 -21.73
CA PRO A 24 -9.36 -15.52 -20.39
C PRO A 24 -8.96 -16.98 -20.22
N ILE A 25 -7.66 -17.21 -20.01
CA ILE A 25 -7.10 -18.55 -19.84
C ILE A 25 -7.53 -19.06 -18.45
N PRO A 26 -7.88 -20.34 -18.25
CA PRO A 26 -8.29 -20.86 -16.94
C PRO A 26 -7.29 -20.61 -15.80
N SER A 27 -5.99 -20.49 -16.10
CA SER A 27 -4.94 -20.09 -15.14
C SER A 27 -5.11 -18.66 -14.65
N ASP A 28 -5.64 -17.77 -15.47
CA ASP A 28 -5.83 -16.35 -15.13
C ASP A 28 -6.90 -16.22 -14.04
N LYS A 29 -7.96 -17.03 -14.10
CA LYS A 29 -8.98 -17.06 -13.04
C LYS A 29 -8.40 -17.47 -11.69
N LYS A 30 -7.42 -18.39 -11.64
CA LYS A 30 -6.77 -18.78 -10.38
C LYS A 30 -5.93 -17.63 -9.80
N VAL A 31 -5.21 -16.90 -10.66
CA VAL A 31 -4.43 -15.72 -10.25
C VAL A 31 -5.35 -14.59 -9.79
N GLU A 32 -6.42 -14.30 -10.54
CA GLU A 32 -7.40 -13.26 -10.17
C GLU A 32 -8.09 -13.58 -8.84
N ASN A 33 -8.56 -14.81 -8.64
CA ASN A 33 -9.18 -15.20 -7.38
C ASN A 33 -8.20 -15.12 -6.20
N ALA A 34 -6.92 -15.44 -6.42
CA ALA A 34 -5.90 -15.33 -5.38
C ALA A 34 -5.57 -13.85 -5.08
N LEU A 35 -5.45 -13.01 -6.12
CA LEU A 35 -5.22 -11.58 -6.00
C LEU A 35 -6.39 -10.88 -5.30
N GLU A 36 -7.64 -11.31 -5.56
CA GLU A 36 -8.81 -10.75 -4.90
C GLU A 36 -8.77 -11.03 -3.40
N LYS A 37 -8.44 -12.25 -2.98
CA LYS A 37 -8.22 -12.58 -1.55
C LYS A 37 -7.12 -11.73 -0.92
N LEU A 38 -6.05 -11.44 -1.66
CA LEU A 38 -4.97 -10.58 -1.18
C LEU A 38 -5.45 -9.12 -1.00
N LYS A 39 -6.26 -8.61 -1.93
CA LYS A 39 -6.88 -7.28 -1.82
C LYS A 39 -7.89 -7.19 -0.68
N GLU A 40 -8.71 -8.22 -0.49
CA GLU A 40 -9.63 -8.31 0.65
C GLU A 40 -8.87 -8.27 1.99
N SER A 41 -7.74 -8.99 2.08
CA SER A 41 -6.86 -8.94 3.27
C SER A 41 -6.29 -7.53 3.49
N ARG A 42 -5.88 -6.86 2.41
CA ARG A 42 -5.40 -5.47 2.45
C ARG A 42 -6.48 -4.50 2.92
N GLU A 43 -7.71 -4.66 2.42
CA GLU A 43 -8.84 -3.80 2.81
C GLU A 43 -9.20 -4.00 4.28
N LYS A 44 -9.20 -5.25 4.77
CA LYS A 44 -9.38 -5.55 6.20
C LYS A 44 -8.31 -4.88 7.05
N ALA A 45 -7.04 -4.94 6.63
CA ALA A 45 -5.94 -4.26 7.30
C ALA A 45 -6.13 -2.74 7.36
N LEU A 46 -6.51 -2.12 6.23
CA LEU A 46 -6.79 -0.69 6.15
C LEU A 46 -7.95 -0.27 7.07
N ASN A 47 -9.04 -1.04 7.08
CA ASN A 47 -10.20 -0.78 7.93
C ASN A 47 -9.83 -0.88 9.41
N HIS A 48 -9.02 -1.88 9.80
CA HIS A 48 -8.54 -2.03 11.16
C HIS A 48 -7.67 -0.84 11.60
N ILE A 49 -6.71 -0.42 10.77
CA ILE A 49 -5.87 0.75 11.03
C ILE A 49 -6.73 2.01 11.17
N THR A 50 -7.71 2.19 10.30
CA THR A 50 -8.62 3.34 10.35
C THR A 50 -9.42 3.37 11.65
N GLN A 51 -9.94 2.22 12.09
CA GLN A 51 -10.65 2.08 13.36
C GLN A 51 -9.74 2.36 14.57
N SER A 52 -8.50 1.88 14.53
CA SER A 52 -7.52 2.07 15.61
C SER A 52 -7.00 3.51 15.70
N ILE A 53 -6.87 4.21 14.58
CA ILE A 53 -6.58 5.66 14.56
C ILE A 53 -7.78 6.45 15.11
N ALA A 54 -9.00 6.06 14.73
CA ALA A 54 -10.20 6.70 15.25
C ALA A 54 -10.35 6.52 16.76
N SER A 55 -10.06 5.32 17.29
CA SER A 55 -10.11 5.05 18.74
C SER A 55 -9.05 5.85 19.51
N GLU A 56 -7.82 5.96 18.99
CA GLU A 56 -6.78 6.83 19.55
C GLU A 56 -7.26 8.29 19.62
N LYS A 57 -7.82 8.81 18.52
CA LYS A 57 -8.32 10.19 18.46
C LYS A 57 -9.43 10.43 19.49
N VAL A 58 -10.36 9.49 19.63
CA VAL A 58 -11.43 9.57 20.64
C VAL A 58 -10.84 9.57 22.06
N ALA A 59 -9.83 8.74 22.33
CA ALA A 59 -9.14 8.74 23.63
C ALA A 59 -8.45 10.08 23.91
N MET A 60 -7.77 10.66 22.91
CA MET A 60 -7.16 11.99 23.03
C MET A 60 -8.19 13.10 23.28
N MET A 61 -9.36 13.05 22.63
CA MET A 61 -10.45 13.99 22.89
C MET A 61 -10.95 13.86 24.33
N LYS A 62 -11.17 12.64 24.83
CA LYS A 62 -11.57 12.41 26.24
C LYS A 62 -10.55 12.96 27.23
N ILE A 63 -9.25 12.79 26.94
CA ILE A 63 -8.18 13.37 27.75
C ILE A 63 -8.32 14.90 27.81
N ALA A 64 -8.50 15.55 26.67
CA ALA A 64 -8.68 17.00 26.60
C ALA A 64 -9.93 17.48 27.39
N ASP A 65 -11.06 16.80 27.22
CA ASP A 65 -12.33 17.11 27.91
C ASP A 65 -12.20 16.98 29.43
N HIS A 66 -11.55 15.91 29.91
CA HIS A 66 -11.32 15.72 31.34
C HIS A 66 -10.29 16.71 31.90
N MET A 67 -9.26 17.09 31.14
CA MET A 67 -8.32 18.14 31.54
C MET A 67 -9.02 19.49 31.68
N GLU A 68 -9.88 19.86 30.73
CA GLU A 68 -10.65 21.10 30.82
C GLU A 68 -11.62 21.07 32.01
N SER A 69 -12.30 19.95 32.22
CA SER A 69 -13.18 19.75 33.37
C SER A 69 -12.43 19.87 34.70
N ALA A 70 -11.22 19.31 34.80
CA ALA A 70 -10.38 19.42 35.98
C ALA A 70 -10.00 20.88 36.28
N LYS A 71 -9.65 21.67 35.25
CA LYS A 71 -9.38 23.12 35.37
C LYS A 71 -10.61 23.89 35.85
N ARG A 72 -11.80 23.59 35.32
CA ARG A 72 -13.05 24.21 35.78
C ARG A 72 -13.36 23.90 37.24
N TRP A 73 -13.12 22.66 37.69
CA TRP A 73 -13.29 22.27 39.10
C TRP A 73 -12.28 22.93 40.02
N GLU A 74 -11.05 23.15 39.57
CA GLU A 74 -10.03 23.92 40.29
C GLU A 74 -10.46 25.37 40.53
N VAL A 75 -10.93 26.06 39.49
CA VAL A 75 -11.44 27.44 39.62
C VAL A 75 -12.63 27.50 40.58
N ARG A 76 -13.54 26.52 40.52
CA ARG A 76 -14.68 26.43 41.46
C ARG A 76 -14.22 26.21 42.90
N ALA A 77 -13.22 25.37 43.12
CA ALA A 77 -12.66 25.15 44.45
C ALA A 77 -12.05 26.44 45.01
N GLN A 78 -11.27 27.16 44.19
CA GLN A 78 -10.67 28.45 44.57
C GLN A 78 -11.72 29.48 44.97
N MET A 79 -12.77 29.67 44.15
CA MET A 79 -13.87 30.60 44.48
C MET A 79 -14.61 30.21 45.76
N ALA A 80 -14.84 28.91 46.00
CA ALA A 80 -15.49 28.44 47.23
C ALA A 80 -14.62 28.72 48.48
N THR A 81 -13.30 28.56 48.36
CA THR A 81 -12.34 28.92 49.41
C THR A 81 -12.36 30.42 49.70
N GLU A 82 -12.38 31.27 48.68
CA GLU A 82 -12.48 32.74 48.84
C GLU A 82 -13.78 33.16 49.53
N GLN A 83 -14.87 32.43 49.29
CA GLN A 83 -16.17 32.65 49.94
C GLN A 83 -16.27 32.05 51.35
N GLY A 84 -15.23 31.37 51.84
CA GLY A 84 -15.22 30.70 53.14
C GLY A 84 -16.07 29.42 53.21
N ASN A 85 -16.48 28.86 52.06
CA ASN A 85 -17.27 27.64 51.99
C ASN A 85 -16.39 26.41 51.79
N GLN A 86 -15.89 25.87 52.91
CA GLN A 86 -14.93 24.75 52.92
C GLN A 86 -15.51 23.47 52.29
N THR A 87 -16.79 23.15 52.55
CA THR A 87 -17.40 21.89 52.08
C THR A 87 -17.54 21.88 50.55
N LEU A 88 -17.96 22.99 49.94
CA LEU A 88 -18.01 23.12 48.48
C LEU A 88 -16.62 23.05 47.85
N ALA A 89 -15.60 23.61 48.49
CA ALA A 89 -14.23 23.54 48.02
C ALA A 89 -13.72 22.08 48.00
N GLU A 90 -13.97 21.32 49.07
CA GLU A 90 -13.60 19.90 49.16
C GLU A 90 -14.32 19.03 48.12
N GLU A 91 -15.62 19.25 47.90
CA GLU A 91 -16.37 18.54 46.85
C GLU A 91 -15.84 18.85 45.44
N ALA A 92 -15.52 20.12 45.15
CA ALA A 92 -14.94 20.52 43.88
C ALA A 92 -13.58 19.86 43.66
N LEU A 93 -12.72 19.82 44.69
CA LEU A 93 -11.43 19.13 44.64
C LEU A 93 -11.59 17.62 44.45
N LYS A 94 -12.59 16.99 45.08
CA LYS A 94 -12.89 15.57 44.86
C LYS A 94 -13.26 15.29 43.40
N ARG A 95 -14.08 16.13 42.78
CA ARG A 95 -14.43 16.00 41.35
C ARG A 95 -13.23 16.28 40.43
N LYS A 96 -12.38 17.26 40.76
CA LYS A 96 -11.09 17.47 40.06
C LYS A 96 -10.24 16.21 40.09
N ALA A 97 -10.09 15.59 41.27
CA ALA A 97 -9.30 14.38 41.45
C ALA A 97 -9.82 13.22 40.57
N GLN A 98 -11.14 13.05 40.47
CA GLN A 98 -11.76 12.06 39.58
C GLN A 98 -11.41 12.31 38.10
N CYS A 99 -11.52 13.56 37.62
CA CYS A 99 -11.13 13.91 36.26
C CYS A 99 -9.63 13.65 36.00
N VAL A 100 -8.77 14.00 36.96
CA VAL A 100 -7.32 13.78 36.85
C VAL A 100 -6.99 12.28 36.80
N GLU A 101 -7.67 11.45 37.58
CA GLU A 101 -7.46 10.01 37.54
C GLU A 101 -7.89 9.41 36.20
N SER A 102 -9.04 9.83 35.65
CA SER A 102 -9.43 9.44 34.29
C SER A 102 -8.41 9.88 33.23
N VAL A 103 -7.88 11.10 33.33
CA VAL A 103 -6.80 11.57 32.43
C VAL A 103 -5.58 10.66 32.52
N ARG A 104 -5.16 10.27 33.73
CA ARG A 104 -4.03 9.36 33.93
C ARG A 104 -4.29 7.98 33.32
N GLU A 105 -5.48 7.43 33.51
CA GLU A 105 -5.87 6.15 32.92
C GLU A 105 -5.77 6.19 31.39
N TRP A 106 -6.40 7.19 30.75
CA TRP A 106 -6.32 7.33 29.30
C TRP A 106 -4.89 7.62 28.80
N HIS A 107 -4.11 8.43 29.52
CA HIS A 107 -2.71 8.68 29.19
C HIS A 107 -1.84 7.42 29.25
N ARG A 108 -2.18 6.42 30.08
CA ARG A 108 -1.47 5.13 30.07
C ARG A 108 -1.75 4.31 28.81
N HIS A 109 -2.96 4.42 28.24
CA HIS A 109 -3.38 3.61 27.09
C HIS A 109 -2.97 4.22 25.74
N VAL A 110 -3.03 5.55 25.60
CA VAL A 110 -2.77 6.23 24.32
C VAL A 110 -1.40 5.90 23.70
N PRO A 111 -0.27 5.89 24.43
CA PRO A 111 1.03 5.58 23.85
C PRO A 111 1.10 4.18 23.23
N SER A 112 0.49 3.18 23.89
CA SER A 112 0.44 1.81 23.38
C SER A 112 -0.38 1.72 22.09
N THR A 113 -1.58 2.30 22.06
CA THR A 113 -2.43 2.33 20.85
C THR A 113 -1.76 3.12 19.71
N ARG A 114 -1.10 4.23 20.04
CA ARG A 114 -0.35 5.02 19.07
C ARG A 114 0.80 4.20 18.46
N GLN A 115 1.59 3.51 19.27
CA GLN A 115 2.67 2.66 18.80
C GLN A 115 2.15 1.57 17.86
N GLN A 116 1.04 0.91 18.24
CA GLN A 116 0.36 -0.06 17.39
C GLN A 116 -0.08 0.55 16.05
N ASN A 117 -0.64 1.76 16.05
CA ASN A 117 -1.05 2.45 14.83
C ASN A 117 0.13 2.71 13.89
N ILE A 118 1.28 3.12 14.44
CA ILE A 118 2.50 3.37 13.66
C ILE A 118 2.99 2.07 13.03
N GLU A 119 3.07 1.00 13.83
CA GLU A 119 3.49 -0.33 13.37
C GLU A 119 2.56 -0.86 12.27
N LEU A 120 1.25 -0.87 12.49
CA LEU A 120 0.28 -1.37 11.52
C LEU A 120 0.33 -0.56 10.21
N THR A 121 0.51 0.76 10.29
CA THR A 121 0.61 1.62 9.10
C THR A 121 1.89 1.32 8.30
N ALA A 122 3.03 1.15 8.98
CA ALA A 122 4.27 0.73 8.35
C ALA A 122 4.15 -0.66 7.69
N LYS A 123 3.51 -1.62 8.38
CA LYS A 123 3.21 -2.96 7.85
C LYS A 123 2.35 -2.88 6.57
N LEU A 124 1.30 -2.05 6.59
CA LEU A 124 0.40 -1.86 5.44
C LEU A 124 1.14 -1.28 4.22
N GLN A 125 2.11 -0.40 4.42
CA GLN A 125 2.89 0.18 3.33
C GLN A 125 3.71 -0.88 2.58
N GLY A 126 4.43 -1.74 3.30
CA GLY A 126 5.14 -2.87 2.70
C GLY A 126 4.19 -3.83 1.97
N PHE A 127 3.01 -4.07 2.55
CA PHE A 127 1.97 -4.88 1.91
C PHE A 127 1.43 -4.26 0.61
N ASN A 128 1.26 -2.93 0.55
CA ASN A 128 0.86 -2.23 -0.66
C ASN A 128 1.86 -2.41 -1.81
N VAL A 129 3.16 -2.38 -1.51
CA VAL A 129 4.22 -2.63 -2.51
C VAL A 129 4.12 -4.04 -3.09
N ILE A 130 3.92 -5.05 -2.23
CA ILE A 130 3.74 -6.45 -2.65
C ILE A 130 2.53 -6.61 -3.57
N VAL A 131 1.38 -6.03 -3.17
CA VAL A 131 0.16 -6.06 -3.99
C VAL A 131 0.39 -5.40 -5.35
N HIS A 132 1.07 -4.25 -5.40
CA HIS A 132 1.41 -3.58 -6.65
C HIS A 132 2.26 -4.46 -7.56
N ARG A 133 3.34 -5.07 -7.03
CA ARG A 133 4.23 -5.95 -7.80
C ARG A 133 3.49 -7.16 -8.37
N ILE A 134 2.60 -7.76 -7.58
CA ILE A 134 1.76 -8.88 -8.04
C ILE A 134 0.82 -8.44 -9.16
N ILE A 135 0.22 -7.25 -9.08
CA ILE A 135 -0.63 -6.69 -10.14
C ILE A 135 0.18 -6.54 -11.43
N VAL A 136 1.38 -5.97 -11.35
CA VAL A 136 2.28 -5.80 -12.50
C VAL A 136 2.66 -7.14 -13.11
N LEU A 137 3.07 -8.12 -12.30
CA LEU A 137 3.38 -9.47 -12.79
C LEU A 137 2.19 -10.14 -13.48
N ARG A 138 0.99 -9.99 -12.91
CA ARG A 138 -0.26 -10.51 -13.47
C ARG A 138 -0.56 -9.85 -14.82
N ASP A 139 -0.37 -8.54 -14.94
CA ASP A 139 -0.63 -7.80 -16.18
C ASP A 139 0.37 -8.17 -17.28
N LEU A 140 1.66 -8.32 -16.94
CA LEU A 140 2.69 -8.82 -17.85
C LEU A 140 2.39 -10.26 -18.31
N LEU A 141 2.04 -11.16 -17.38
CA LEU A 141 1.72 -12.55 -17.72
C LEU A 141 0.47 -12.66 -18.59
N ARG A 142 -0.57 -11.87 -18.31
CA ARG A 142 -1.80 -11.82 -19.13
C ARG A 142 -1.51 -11.41 -20.58
N SER A 143 -0.51 -10.55 -20.79
CA SER A 143 -0.12 -10.13 -22.15
C SER A 143 0.49 -11.27 -22.98
N ILE A 144 1.00 -12.32 -22.33
CA ILE A 144 1.63 -13.47 -22.99
C ILE A 144 0.56 -14.55 -23.24
N LYS A 145 0.28 -14.88 -24.51
CA LYS A 145 -0.74 -15.87 -24.91
C LYS A 145 -0.42 -17.32 -24.50
N SER A 146 0.81 -17.61 -24.10
CA SER A 146 1.27 -18.97 -23.77
C SER A 146 1.64 -19.13 -22.29
N LYS A 147 1.00 -20.12 -21.65
CA LYS A 147 1.42 -20.90 -20.46
C LYS A 147 0.75 -20.62 -19.11
N THR A 148 0.53 -21.75 -18.45
CA THR A 148 -0.03 -21.97 -17.12
C THR A 148 1.02 -21.96 -16.00
N GLU A 149 2.28 -22.34 -16.26
CA GLU A 149 3.29 -22.60 -15.21
C GLU A 149 3.68 -21.35 -14.39
N LEU A 150 4.02 -20.23 -15.05
CA LEU A 150 4.36 -18.99 -14.35
C LEU A 150 3.13 -18.39 -13.65
N SER A 151 1.94 -18.50 -14.28
CA SER A 151 0.67 -18.11 -13.67
C SER A 151 0.32 -18.98 -12.45
N GLU A 152 0.66 -20.27 -12.48
CA GLU A 152 0.50 -21.18 -11.34
C GLU A 152 1.50 -20.87 -10.22
N SER A 153 2.76 -20.57 -10.56
CA SER A 153 3.77 -20.13 -9.61
C SER A 153 3.40 -18.80 -8.94
N LEU A 154 2.87 -17.84 -9.72
CA LEU A 154 2.31 -16.59 -9.21
C LEU A 154 1.09 -16.87 -8.31
N SER A 155 0.13 -17.69 -8.74
CA SER A 155 -1.04 -18.05 -7.93
C SER A 155 -0.65 -18.75 -6.63
N SER A 156 0.33 -19.67 -6.66
CA SER A 156 0.86 -20.34 -5.48
C SER A 156 1.53 -19.36 -4.53
N THR A 157 2.35 -18.44 -5.07
CA THR A 157 3.00 -17.38 -4.30
C THR A 157 1.96 -16.49 -3.63
N ILE A 158 0.94 -16.02 -4.36
CA ILE A 158 -0.13 -15.20 -3.78
C ILE A 158 -0.86 -15.96 -2.65
N LYS A 159 -1.18 -17.24 -2.85
CA LYS A 159 -1.84 -18.05 -1.81
C LYS A 159 -0.99 -18.22 -0.57
N SER A 160 0.30 -18.47 -0.73
CA SER A 160 1.27 -18.56 0.37
C SER A 160 1.36 -17.22 1.09
N LEU A 161 1.45 -16.10 0.38
CA LEU A 161 1.42 -14.77 0.97
C LEU A 161 0.11 -14.51 1.73
N VAL A 162 -1.05 -14.82 1.16
CA VAL A 162 -2.35 -14.67 1.86
C VAL A 162 -2.41 -15.52 3.14
N ALA A 163 -1.79 -16.69 3.16
CA ALA A 163 -1.76 -17.56 4.33
C ALA A 163 -0.72 -17.13 5.39
N GLU A 164 0.42 -16.59 4.94
CA GLU A 164 1.53 -16.17 5.80
C GLU A 164 1.34 -14.76 6.36
N PHE A 165 0.72 -13.86 5.59
CA PHE A 165 0.41 -12.51 6.04
C PHE A 165 -0.65 -12.57 7.13
N PRO A 166 -0.35 -12.00 8.30
CA PRO A 166 -1.26 -12.09 9.42
C PRO A 166 -2.54 -11.29 9.21
N ASP A 167 -3.58 -11.74 9.90
CA ASP A 167 -4.81 -10.95 10.05
C ASP A 167 -4.53 -9.78 11.00
N PHE A 168 -4.48 -8.57 10.45
CA PHE A 168 -4.21 -7.34 11.20
C PHE A 168 -5.18 -7.12 12.37
N SER A 169 -6.36 -7.76 12.35
CA SER A 169 -7.35 -7.68 13.44
C SER A 169 -7.06 -8.58 14.64
N LYS A 170 -6.19 -9.59 14.48
CA LYS A 170 -5.84 -10.57 15.53
C LYS A 170 -4.38 -10.48 15.98
N ASP A 171 -3.54 -9.86 15.16
CA ASP A 171 -2.09 -9.96 15.27
C ASP A 171 -1.47 -8.70 15.91
N ASN A 172 -2.01 -8.29 17.07
CA ASN A 172 -1.47 -7.20 17.88
C ASN A 172 -0.18 -7.58 18.62
N GLU A 173 0.15 -8.87 18.69
CA GLU A 173 1.30 -9.37 19.48
C GLU A 173 2.49 -9.79 18.61
N ARG A 174 2.30 -9.93 17.30
CA ARG A 174 3.38 -10.39 16.42
C ARG A 174 4.38 -9.26 16.17
N LEU A 175 5.59 -9.50 16.64
CA LEU A 175 6.69 -8.52 16.63
C LEU A 175 6.92 -7.98 15.20
N MET A 176 7.17 -6.68 15.09
CA MET A 176 7.55 -6.02 13.83
C MET A 176 8.68 -6.76 13.09
N GLN A 177 9.60 -7.38 13.83
CA GLN A 177 10.70 -8.18 13.28
C GLN A 177 10.21 -9.36 12.45
N GLU A 178 9.18 -10.09 12.91
CA GLU A 178 8.62 -11.21 12.15
C GLU A 178 7.94 -10.74 10.88
N PHE A 179 7.23 -9.61 10.93
CA PHE A 179 6.61 -9.04 9.74
C PHE A 179 7.65 -8.58 8.72
N ASN A 180 8.74 -7.96 9.18
CA ASN A 180 9.84 -7.56 8.30
C ASN A 180 10.48 -8.78 7.61
N LEU A 181 10.66 -9.89 8.34
CA LEU A 181 11.12 -11.15 7.75
C LEU A 181 10.15 -11.66 6.67
N LEU A 182 8.84 -11.60 6.92
CA LEU A 182 7.83 -11.97 5.92
C LEU A 182 7.89 -11.06 4.68
N LEU A 183 8.10 -9.76 4.84
CA LEU A 183 8.31 -8.84 3.72
C LEU A 183 9.56 -9.20 2.91
N GLU A 184 10.67 -9.54 3.58
CA GLU A 184 11.92 -9.95 2.92
C GLU A 184 11.74 -11.27 2.16
N VAL A 185 11.07 -12.25 2.75
CA VAL A 185 10.75 -13.52 2.08
C VAL A 185 9.85 -13.28 0.87
N ALA A 186 8.84 -12.43 1.01
CA ALA A 186 7.97 -12.03 -0.08
C ALA A 186 8.75 -11.31 -1.19
N ASP A 187 9.66 -10.40 -0.85
CA ASP A 187 10.53 -9.69 -1.79
C ASP A 187 11.39 -10.67 -2.59
N GLN A 188 12.05 -11.63 -1.93
CA GLN A 188 12.88 -12.63 -2.59
C GLN A 188 12.07 -13.50 -3.56
N ARG A 189 10.86 -13.92 -3.16
CA ARG A 189 9.96 -14.72 -4.02
C ARG A 189 9.52 -13.91 -5.24
N LEU A 190 9.14 -12.64 -5.04
CA LEU A 190 8.72 -11.76 -6.12
C LEU A 190 9.86 -11.40 -7.07
N CYS A 191 11.08 -11.13 -6.58
CA CYS A 191 12.24 -10.86 -7.43
C CYS A 191 12.53 -12.04 -8.38
N LYS A 192 12.44 -13.28 -7.87
CA LYS A 192 12.62 -14.49 -8.70
C LYS A 192 11.55 -14.59 -9.79
N LEU A 193 10.29 -14.32 -9.44
CA LEU A 193 9.20 -14.31 -10.42
C LEU A 193 9.34 -13.18 -11.44
N GLU A 194 9.72 -11.98 -11.01
CA GLU A 194 9.99 -10.84 -11.89
C GLU A 194 11.08 -11.14 -12.91
N GLN A 195 12.18 -11.78 -12.50
CA GLN A 195 13.23 -12.22 -13.42
C GLN A 195 12.72 -13.25 -14.44
N GLN A 196 11.97 -14.26 -13.98
CA GLN A 196 11.40 -15.30 -14.85
C GLN A 196 10.40 -14.73 -15.86
N VAL A 197 9.52 -13.84 -15.39
CA VAL A 197 8.54 -13.15 -16.24
C VAL A 197 9.24 -12.24 -17.23
N SER A 198 10.21 -11.44 -16.80
CA SER A 198 10.96 -10.54 -17.67
C SER A 198 11.70 -11.31 -18.77
N HIS A 199 12.35 -12.42 -18.43
CA HIS A 199 13.00 -13.28 -19.42
C HIS A 199 12.00 -13.87 -20.42
N ARG A 200 10.83 -14.30 -19.95
CA ARG A 200 9.77 -14.82 -20.83
C ARG A 200 9.20 -13.75 -21.75
N VAL A 201 8.90 -12.57 -21.21
CA VAL A 201 8.45 -11.40 -21.97
C VAL A 201 9.46 -11.07 -23.07
N GLN A 202 10.74 -10.99 -22.72
CA GLN A 202 11.81 -10.71 -23.68
C GLN A 202 11.87 -11.76 -24.80
N SER A 203 11.72 -13.04 -24.46
CA SER A 203 11.72 -14.13 -25.44
C SER A 203 10.59 -13.96 -26.46
N VAL A 204 9.39 -13.57 -26.01
CA VAL A 204 8.23 -13.36 -26.90
C VAL A 204 8.45 -12.16 -27.81
N ILE A 205 9.01 -11.06 -27.27
CA ILE A 205 9.35 -9.86 -28.05
C ILE A 205 10.41 -10.18 -29.11
N ASN A 206 11.46 -10.91 -28.73
CA ASN A 206 12.56 -11.25 -29.63
C ASN A 206 12.12 -12.18 -30.76
N ALA A 207 11.25 -13.16 -30.45
CA ALA A 207 10.73 -14.11 -31.41
C ALA A 207 9.76 -13.49 -32.43
N GLY A 208 9.32 -12.24 -32.23
CA GLY A 208 8.37 -11.57 -33.12
C GLY A 208 7.04 -12.31 -33.20
N GLU A 209 6.66 -13.03 -32.14
CA GLU A 209 5.43 -13.81 -32.11
C GLU A 209 4.20 -12.89 -32.32
N LYS A 210 3.12 -13.44 -32.90
CA LYS A 210 1.84 -12.73 -33.02
C LYS A 210 1.37 -12.25 -31.65
N GLY A 211 1.51 -10.95 -31.40
CA GLY A 211 1.21 -10.33 -30.10
C GLY A 211 2.38 -9.61 -29.42
N SER A 212 3.59 -9.60 -30.01
CA SER A 212 4.75 -8.84 -29.49
C SER A 212 4.40 -7.40 -29.12
N TYR A 213 3.66 -6.70 -29.99
CA TYR A 213 3.21 -5.33 -29.75
C TYR A 213 2.30 -5.20 -28.51
N ILE A 214 1.43 -6.18 -28.24
CA ILE A 214 0.57 -6.17 -27.04
C ILE A 214 1.43 -6.33 -25.77
N VAL A 215 2.45 -7.19 -25.84
CA VAL A 215 3.41 -7.41 -24.75
C VAL A 215 4.28 -6.18 -24.51
N GLU A 216 4.72 -5.50 -25.57
CA GLU A 216 5.47 -4.24 -25.48
C GLU A 216 4.63 -3.12 -24.83
N LEU A 217 3.37 -2.95 -25.27
CA LEU A 217 2.44 -1.99 -24.66
C LEU A 217 2.18 -2.30 -23.18
N ALA A 218 1.95 -3.58 -22.85
CA ALA A 218 1.76 -4.00 -21.46
C ALA A 218 3.01 -3.71 -20.62
N THR A 219 4.20 -3.94 -21.18
CA THR A 219 5.48 -3.62 -20.53
C THR A 219 5.61 -2.13 -20.25
N GLN A 220 5.34 -1.26 -21.25
CA GLN A 220 5.36 0.19 -21.07
C GLN A 220 4.34 0.67 -20.02
N SER A 221 3.13 0.13 -20.05
CA SER A 221 2.09 0.43 -19.05
C SER A 221 2.54 0.03 -17.63
N CYS A 222 3.18 -1.14 -17.49
CA CYS A 222 3.73 -1.59 -16.22
C CYS A 222 4.87 -0.68 -15.75
N GLN A 223 5.82 -0.33 -16.62
CA GLN A 223 6.90 0.62 -16.32
C GLN A 223 6.35 1.96 -15.82
N ALA A 224 5.35 2.51 -16.50
CA ALA A 224 4.73 3.78 -16.12
C ALA A 224 4.03 3.68 -14.74
N SER A 225 3.27 2.61 -14.49
CA SER A 225 2.57 2.37 -13.23
C SER A 225 3.55 2.20 -12.05
N THR A 226 4.61 1.43 -12.24
CA THR A 226 5.67 1.20 -11.25
C THR A 226 6.46 2.47 -10.99
N SER A 227 6.83 3.23 -12.04
CA SER A 227 7.53 4.51 -11.90
C SER A 227 6.70 5.56 -11.16
N HIS A 228 5.40 5.64 -11.44
CA HIS A 228 4.48 6.53 -10.73
C HIS A 228 4.37 6.18 -9.25
N THR A 229 4.25 4.89 -8.93
CA THR A 229 4.19 4.42 -7.54
C THR A 229 5.51 4.68 -6.81
N LEU A 230 6.64 4.46 -7.47
CA LEU A 230 7.97 4.77 -6.94
C LEU A 230 8.11 6.27 -6.64
N LYS A 231 7.71 7.14 -7.57
CA LYS A 231 7.76 8.60 -7.39
C LYS A 231 6.96 9.04 -6.16
N LYS A 232 5.75 8.50 -5.95
CA LYS A 232 4.95 8.79 -4.76
C LYS A 232 5.66 8.39 -3.47
N LEU A 233 6.27 7.20 -3.46
CA LEU A 233 7.04 6.74 -2.29
C LEU A 233 8.27 7.61 -2.03
N GLU A 234 8.95 8.10 -3.08
CA GLU A 234 10.08 9.03 -2.94
C GLU A 234 9.62 10.40 -2.40
N GLU A 235 8.47 10.91 -2.83
CA GLU A 235 7.85 12.12 -2.27
C GLU A 235 7.51 11.93 -0.79
N ASP A 236 6.93 10.79 -0.41
CA ASP A 236 6.63 10.47 0.98
C ASP A 236 7.91 10.31 1.81
N LEU A 237 8.98 9.74 1.25
CA LEU A 237 10.28 9.61 1.92
C LEU A 237 10.87 10.98 2.27
N ILE A 238 10.77 11.95 1.35
CA ILE A 238 11.20 13.33 1.58
C ILE A 238 10.39 13.95 2.72
N LYS A 239 9.06 13.76 2.74
CA LYS A 239 8.20 14.25 3.82
C LYS A 239 8.61 13.67 5.16
N TRP A 240 8.84 12.35 5.25
CA TRP A 240 9.23 11.69 6.50
C TRP A 240 10.61 12.11 6.98
N ARG A 241 11.58 12.32 6.09
CA ARG A 241 12.88 12.89 6.45
C ARG A 241 12.74 14.31 7.00
N ALA A 242 11.88 15.13 6.42
CA ALA A 242 11.63 16.48 6.89
C ALA A 242 10.85 16.52 8.22
N GLU A 243 10.01 15.52 8.50
CA GLU A 243 9.36 15.35 9.79
C GLU A 243 10.38 14.92 10.85
N GLU A 244 11.19 13.89 10.56
CA GLU A 244 12.25 13.42 11.45
C GLU A 244 13.23 14.54 11.83
N ALA A 245 13.63 15.39 10.87
CA ALA A 245 14.52 16.51 11.12
C ALA A 245 13.89 17.67 11.91
N ARG A 246 12.55 17.77 11.95
CA ARG A 246 11.84 18.80 12.71
C ARG A 246 11.60 18.41 14.15
N THR A 247 11.59 17.11 14.45
CA THR A 247 11.31 16.62 15.79
C THR A 247 12.60 16.47 16.58
N ASP A 248 12.76 17.26 17.64
CA ASP A 248 13.85 17.07 18.59
C ASP A 248 13.55 15.83 19.46
N PRO A 249 14.41 14.78 19.44
CA PRO A 249 14.22 13.61 20.29
C PRO A 249 14.25 13.92 21.79
N GLN A 250 14.78 15.08 22.22
CA GLN A 250 14.74 15.52 23.62
C GLN A 250 13.40 16.17 24.01
N GLU A 251 12.67 16.73 23.05
CA GLU A 251 11.39 17.41 23.30
C GLU A 251 10.20 16.45 23.10
N ASP A 252 10.23 15.62 22.06
CA ASP A 252 9.16 14.69 21.71
C ASP A 252 9.72 13.38 21.11
N GLU A 253 10.21 12.51 21.99
CA GLU A 253 10.76 11.20 21.63
C GLU A 253 9.77 10.34 20.81
N ASP A 254 8.48 10.38 21.16
CA ASP A 254 7.43 9.62 20.47
C ASP A 254 7.26 10.06 19.02
N ALA A 255 7.19 11.37 18.77
CA ALA A 255 7.06 11.90 17.42
C ALA A 255 8.32 11.63 16.58
N TYR A 256 9.50 11.63 17.20
CA TYR A 256 10.77 11.33 16.51
C TYR A 256 10.80 9.87 16.05
N TRP A 257 10.54 8.92 16.97
CA TRP A 257 10.54 7.50 16.62
C TRP A 257 9.45 7.14 15.61
N ARG A 258 8.29 7.80 15.69
CA ARG A 258 7.24 7.70 14.68
C ARG A 258 7.76 8.10 13.29
N ALA A 259 8.35 9.28 13.17
CA ALA A 259 8.87 9.77 11.89
C ALA A 259 9.97 8.85 11.36
N ARG A 260 10.87 8.39 12.25
CA ARG A 260 11.94 7.43 11.92
C ARG A 260 11.39 6.11 11.39
N GLN A 261 10.36 5.57 12.02
CA GLN A 261 9.76 4.30 11.61
C GLN A 261 9.10 4.40 10.23
N PHE A 262 8.37 5.49 9.97
CA PHE A 262 7.79 5.75 8.65
C PHE A 262 8.84 6.00 7.57
N TYR A 263 9.90 6.74 7.91
CA TYR A 263 11.05 6.92 7.03
C TYR A 263 11.63 5.57 6.63
N TRP A 264 11.95 4.71 7.59
CA TRP A 264 12.56 3.40 7.34
C TRP A 264 11.66 2.48 6.51
N ALA A 265 10.36 2.40 6.86
CA ALA A 265 9.40 1.59 6.09
C ALA A 265 9.24 2.10 4.64
N THR A 266 9.26 3.41 4.45
CA THR A 266 9.20 4.03 3.12
C THR A 266 10.48 3.80 2.33
N GLU A 267 11.64 3.92 2.97
CA GLU A 267 12.94 3.66 2.36
C GLU A 267 13.02 2.22 1.82
N LYS A 268 12.59 1.25 2.61
CA LYS A 268 12.50 -0.17 2.18
C LYS A 268 11.52 -0.37 1.03
N SER A 269 10.37 0.30 1.08
CA SER A 269 9.37 0.27 0.02
C SER A 269 9.92 0.83 -1.30
N VAL A 270 10.68 1.93 -1.25
CA VAL A 270 11.39 2.52 -2.38
C VAL A 270 12.42 1.53 -2.93
N GLU A 271 13.20 0.88 -2.08
CA GLU A 271 14.20 -0.12 -2.47
C GLU A 271 13.57 -1.28 -3.26
N TYR A 272 12.49 -1.87 -2.75
CA TYR A 272 11.77 -2.96 -3.43
C TYR A 272 11.18 -2.53 -4.77
N MET A 273 10.61 -1.32 -4.84
CA MET A 273 10.04 -0.77 -6.07
C MET A 273 11.11 -0.45 -7.12
N LYS A 274 12.30 0.00 -6.71
CA LYS A 274 13.44 0.20 -7.62
C LYS A 274 13.90 -1.10 -8.25
N ARG A 275 14.03 -2.18 -7.47
CA ARG A 275 14.37 -3.52 -7.98
C ARG A 275 13.33 -4.04 -8.98
N SER A 276 12.04 -3.85 -8.67
CA SER A 276 10.94 -4.23 -9.56
C SER A 276 11.00 -3.45 -10.88
N LEU A 277 11.18 -2.13 -10.81
CA LEU A 277 11.32 -1.29 -12.01
C LEU A 277 12.55 -1.67 -12.84
N GLU A 278 13.68 -1.97 -12.20
CA GLU A 278 14.89 -2.46 -12.86
C GLU A 278 14.63 -3.76 -13.61
N ALA A 279 13.94 -4.73 -13.00
CA ALA A 279 13.58 -5.98 -13.66
C ALA A 279 12.71 -5.74 -14.91
N ILE A 280 11.74 -4.83 -14.85
CA ILE A 280 10.91 -4.47 -16.00
C ILE A 280 11.73 -3.72 -17.07
N ASN A 281 12.67 -2.86 -16.67
CA ASN A 281 13.53 -2.12 -17.61
C ASN A 281 14.57 -3.01 -18.30
N GLN A 282 14.92 -4.16 -17.73
CA GLN A 282 15.76 -5.16 -18.40
C GLN A 282 15.07 -5.79 -19.61
N ILE A 283 13.74 -5.63 -19.75
CA ILE A 283 13.00 -5.96 -20.96
C ILE A 283 13.36 -4.93 -22.04
N LYS A 284 14.27 -5.32 -22.93
CA LYS A 284 14.64 -4.59 -24.15
C LYS A 284 13.44 -4.55 -25.09
N LEU A 285 12.75 -3.42 -25.08
CA LEU A 285 11.78 -3.06 -26.10
C LEU A 285 12.56 -2.81 -27.40
N LYS A 286 12.20 -3.50 -28.49
CA LYS A 286 12.63 -3.04 -29.81
C LYS A 286 11.97 -1.67 -29.97
N SER A 287 12.77 -0.61 -30.15
CA SER A 287 12.22 0.66 -30.63
C SER A 287 11.44 0.31 -31.89
N ILE A 288 10.12 0.54 -31.87
CA ILE A 288 9.32 0.46 -33.07
C ILE A 288 10.02 1.42 -34.04
N GLY A 289 10.72 0.85 -35.01
CA GLY A 289 11.21 1.61 -36.14
C GLY A 289 9.98 2.26 -36.73
N VAL A 290 9.86 3.57 -36.53
CA VAL A 290 9.35 4.38 -37.62
C VAL A 290 10.41 4.21 -38.69
N ASP A 291 10.30 3.09 -39.43
CA ASP A 291 11.08 2.92 -40.64
C ASP A 291 10.76 4.15 -41.47
N ASP A 292 11.82 4.89 -41.79
CA ASP A 292 11.80 5.99 -42.73
C ASP A 292 10.89 5.59 -43.88
N ILE A 293 9.78 6.33 -44.02
CA ILE A 293 9.06 6.38 -45.28
C ILE A 293 10.06 7.06 -46.20
N ASP A 294 10.94 6.25 -46.80
CA ASP A 294 11.81 6.65 -47.88
C ASP A 294 10.91 7.37 -48.88
N SER A 295 11.09 8.68 -48.92
CA SER A 295 10.63 9.51 -50.00
C SER A 295 11.30 8.98 -51.25
N ASP A 296 10.58 8.12 -51.98
CA ASP A 296 10.81 7.86 -53.40
C ASP A 296 10.59 9.18 -54.16
N GLY A 297 11.60 10.05 -54.05
CA GLY A 297 11.80 11.25 -54.84
C GLY A 297 12.88 10.96 -55.88
N SER A 298 12.62 9.98 -56.75
CA SER A 298 13.34 9.87 -58.03
C SER A 298 12.58 10.68 -59.07
N SER A 299 13.04 11.92 -59.29
CA SER A 299 12.84 12.66 -60.54
C SER A 299 14.09 12.51 -61.40
#